data_AF-A6DMP3-F1
#
_entry.id   AF-A6DMP3-F1
#
_cell.length_a   1.000
_cell.length_b   1.000
_cell.length_c   1.000
_cell.angle_alpha   90.00
_cell.angle_beta   90.00
_cell.angle_gamma   90.00
#
_symmetry.space_group_name_H-M   'P 1'
#
loop_
_entity.id
_entity.type
_entity.pdbx_description
1 polymer ?
#
loop_
_entity_poly.entity_id
_entity_poly.type
_entity_poly.pdbx_seq_one_letter_code
_entity_poly.pdbx_strand_id
1 'polypeptide(L)'
;MSSKPKNTGGPLVIAFSAVLAVMLFVGFKGLAKTAKESYSEKQTAITQAQNQQSEKIKSRAEKSKAAIAQKQEAKAQAASPVANANVDIGKAKYALCATCHGQNGEGMAALKSPALAGQTADYIIRQLQNFKHGVRGADPAKDMAGAQMAPMAKMLSDDDMKNIAAYVGTLTGKAVHTLTGDAAAGKAKYALCATCHGPNAEGMPAMKSPGLTNLPDYYVVSQLKNFKSGVRGSDPSKDMHGSMMAPMAKMLSEEDMKNLAAYIKTLAK
;
A
#
# COMPACT_ATOMS: atom_id res chain seq x y z
N MET A 1 -72.92 -57.98 -34.76
CA MET A 1 -74.05 -57.11 -35.16
C MET A 1 -73.44 -55.80 -35.66
N SER A 2 -72.91 -55.72 -36.88
CA SER A 2 -73.61 -55.52 -38.16
C SER A 2 -74.60 -54.35 -38.13
N SER A 3 -74.19 -53.19 -38.67
CA SER A 3 -74.95 -52.46 -39.69
C SER A 3 -74.29 -51.11 -40.03
N LYS A 4 -73.67 -51.06 -41.22
CA LYS A 4 -73.61 -49.84 -42.04
C LYS A 4 -75.00 -49.62 -42.64
N PRO A 5 -75.45 -48.38 -42.83
CA PRO A 5 -75.71 -47.91 -44.20
C PRO A 5 -75.48 -46.38 -44.31
N LYS A 6 -75.56 -45.67 -45.43
CA LYS A 6 -75.50 -45.89 -46.88
C LYS A 6 -75.23 -44.49 -47.46
N ASN A 7 -74.55 -44.46 -48.59
CA ASN A 7 -74.28 -43.28 -49.38
C ASN A 7 -75.46 -43.01 -50.34
N THR A 8 -75.82 -41.75 -50.57
CA THR A 8 -76.67 -41.24 -51.67
C THR A 8 -76.17 -39.81 -51.97
N GLY A 9 -75.43 -39.54 -53.04
CA GLY A 9 -75.94 -39.20 -54.38
C GLY A 9 -76.74 -37.89 -54.35
N GLY A 10 -76.21 -36.71 -54.70
CA GLY A 10 -75.90 -36.26 -56.06
C GLY A 10 -75.78 -34.71 -56.12
N PRO A 11 -75.39 -34.13 -57.28
CA PRO A 11 -74.78 -32.80 -57.43
C PRO A 11 -75.77 -31.71 -57.85
N LEU A 12 -75.52 -30.40 -57.56
CA LEU A 12 -75.79 -29.28 -58.49
C LEU A 12 -75.47 -27.86 -57.95
N VAL A 13 -74.98 -27.01 -58.87
CA VAL A 13 -75.06 -25.52 -58.95
C VAL A 13 -74.31 -24.71 -57.87
N ILE A 14 -73.08 -24.22 -58.07
CA ILE A 14 -72.63 -23.04 -58.86
C ILE A 14 -73.40 -21.74 -58.62
N ALA A 15 -72.64 -20.72 -58.18
CA ALA A 15 -72.92 -19.28 -58.25
C ALA A 15 -73.87 -18.69 -57.21
N PHE A 16 -73.31 -17.97 -56.25
CA PHE A 16 -73.55 -16.53 -56.01
C PHE A 16 -72.31 -16.03 -55.23
N SER A 17 -71.39 -15.34 -55.88
CA SER A 17 -71.39 -13.87 -56.01
C SER A 17 -70.40 -13.23 -55.03
N ALA A 18 -69.15 -13.17 -55.47
CA ALA A 18 -68.30 -11.98 -55.56
C ALA A 18 -68.45 -10.80 -54.56
N VAL A 19 -68.78 -11.02 -53.27
CA VAL A 19 -68.74 -9.97 -52.23
C VAL A 19 -67.75 -10.27 -51.09
N LEU A 20 -67.27 -11.51 -50.95
CA LEU A 20 -66.35 -11.88 -49.86
C LEU A 20 -64.84 -11.64 -50.15
N ALA A 21 -64.47 -11.30 -51.39
CA ALA A 21 -63.05 -11.19 -51.78
C ALA A 21 -62.40 -9.84 -51.45
N VAL A 22 -63.18 -8.77 -51.21
CA VAL A 22 -62.63 -7.43 -50.90
C VAL A 22 -62.49 -7.19 -49.39
N MET A 23 -63.27 -7.86 -48.53
CA MET A 23 -63.10 -7.76 -47.07
C MET A 23 -61.98 -8.66 -46.50
N LEU A 24 -61.51 -9.66 -47.24
CA LEU A 24 -60.42 -10.56 -46.78
C LEU A 24 -59.01 -10.04 -47.09
N PHE A 25 -58.81 -9.11 -48.04
CA PHE A 25 -57.48 -8.55 -48.33
C PHE A 25 -57.14 -7.27 -47.55
N VAL A 26 -58.14 -6.48 -47.13
CA VAL A 26 -57.92 -5.28 -46.29
C VAL A 26 -57.77 -5.65 -44.80
N GLY A 27 -58.50 -6.67 -44.32
CA GLY A 27 -58.43 -7.15 -42.94
C GLY A 27 -57.11 -7.85 -42.57
N PHE A 28 -56.53 -8.65 -43.47
CA PHE A 28 -55.30 -9.40 -43.19
C PHE A 28 -54.03 -8.52 -43.16
N LYS A 29 -53.96 -7.47 -43.99
CA LYS A 29 -52.85 -6.50 -43.98
C LYS A 29 -52.89 -5.58 -42.75
N GLY A 30 -54.09 -5.24 -42.26
CA GLY A 30 -54.27 -4.47 -41.02
C GLY A 30 -53.79 -5.24 -39.78
N LEU A 31 -54.16 -6.51 -39.64
CA LEU A 31 -53.72 -7.38 -38.52
C LEU A 31 -52.21 -7.67 -38.53
N ALA A 32 -51.59 -7.86 -39.70
CA ALA A 32 -50.15 -8.09 -39.78
C ALA A 32 -49.32 -6.84 -39.42
N LYS A 33 -49.84 -5.64 -39.75
CA LYS A 33 -49.23 -4.35 -39.39
C LYS A 33 -49.29 -4.10 -37.88
N THR A 34 -50.44 -4.33 -37.26
CA THR A 34 -50.62 -4.16 -35.80
C THR A 34 -49.82 -5.17 -34.98
N ALA A 35 -49.67 -6.42 -35.46
CA ALA A 35 -48.83 -7.43 -34.81
C ALA A 35 -47.32 -7.08 -34.87
N LYS A 36 -46.85 -6.52 -36.00
CA LYS A 36 -45.45 -6.10 -36.16
C LYS A 36 -45.12 -4.85 -35.34
N GLU A 37 -46.03 -3.89 -35.28
CA GLU A 37 -45.91 -2.69 -34.43
C GLU A 37 -45.92 -3.07 -32.95
N SER A 38 -46.84 -3.95 -32.52
CA SER A 38 -46.91 -4.47 -31.15
C SER A 38 -45.67 -5.28 -30.75
N TYR A 39 -45.12 -6.09 -31.66
CA TYR A 39 -43.90 -6.85 -31.43
C TYR A 39 -42.68 -5.92 -31.30
N SER A 40 -42.58 -4.90 -32.16
CA SER A 40 -41.52 -3.89 -32.09
C SER A 40 -41.55 -3.11 -30.78
N GLU A 41 -42.73 -2.70 -30.33
CA GLU A 41 -42.92 -1.97 -29.06
C GLU A 41 -42.51 -2.83 -27.85
N LYS A 42 -42.90 -4.12 -27.84
CA LYS A 42 -42.45 -5.08 -26.82
C LYS A 42 -40.93 -5.25 -26.82
N GLN A 43 -40.31 -5.33 -27.98
CA GLN A 43 -38.86 -5.48 -28.08
C GLN A 43 -38.13 -4.23 -27.58
N THR A 44 -38.64 -3.04 -27.91
CA THR A 44 -38.12 -1.76 -27.38
C THR A 44 -38.25 -1.70 -25.86
N ALA A 45 -39.40 -2.10 -25.29
CA ALA A 45 -39.61 -2.13 -23.85
C ALA A 45 -38.66 -3.12 -23.15
N ILE A 46 -38.43 -4.30 -23.75
CA ILE A 46 -37.47 -5.29 -23.23
C ILE A 46 -36.04 -4.73 -23.25
N THR A 47 -35.61 -4.11 -24.36
CA THR A 47 -34.29 -3.50 -24.47
C THR A 47 -34.11 -2.35 -23.48
N GLN A 48 -35.13 -1.50 -23.30
CA GLN A 48 -35.08 -0.43 -22.30
C GLN A 48 -34.99 -0.98 -20.88
N ALA A 49 -35.77 -2.01 -20.54
CA ALA A 49 -35.71 -2.67 -19.24
C ALA A 49 -34.33 -3.32 -18.99
N GLN A 50 -33.75 -3.97 -20.01
CA GLN A 50 -32.41 -4.56 -19.95
C GLN A 50 -31.34 -3.49 -19.76
N ASN A 51 -31.42 -2.37 -20.48
CA ASN A 51 -30.48 -1.26 -20.34
C ASN A 51 -30.58 -0.61 -18.95
N GLN A 52 -31.80 -0.36 -18.46
CA GLN A 52 -32.01 0.16 -17.10
C GLN A 52 -31.48 -0.79 -16.02
N GLN A 53 -31.65 -2.10 -16.21
CA GLN A 53 -31.13 -3.10 -15.29
C GLN A 53 -29.60 -3.18 -15.34
N SER A 54 -29.00 -3.09 -16.53
CA SER A 54 -27.55 -3.03 -16.73
C SER A 54 -26.93 -1.82 -16.03
N GLU A 55 -27.52 -0.63 -16.18
CA GLU A 55 -27.05 0.60 -15.52
C GLU A 55 -27.18 0.52 -13.98
N LYS A 56 -28.28 -0.08 -13.47
CA LYS A 56 -28.43 -0.33 -12.02
C LYS A 56 -27.38 -1.28 -11.47
N ILE A 57 -27.03 -2.34 -12.22
CA ILE A 57 -26.00 -3.31 -11.84
C ILE A 57 -24.62 -2.63 -11.82
N LYS A 58 -24.28 -1.85 -12.86
CA LYS A 58 -23.01 -1.08 -12.91
C LYS A 58 -22.89 -0.12 -11.73
N SER A 59 -23.92 0.68 -11.47
CA SER A 59 -23.94 1.62 -10.33
C SER A 59 -23.80 0.90 -8.99
N ARG A 60 -24.44 -0.26 -8.79
CA ARG A 60 -24.26 -1.05 -7.56
C ARG A 60 -22.85 -1.61 -7.44
N ALA A 61 -22.25 -2.05 -8.54
CA ALA A 61 -20.88 -2.56 -8.56
C ALA A 61 -19.87 -1.45 -8.22
N GLU A 62 -20.03 -0.24 -8.75
CA GLU A 62 -19.17 0.91 -8.41
C GLU A 62 -19.31 1.32 -6.95
N LYS A 63 -20.54 1.43 -6.43
CA LYS A 63 -20.78 1.71 -5.00
C LYS A 63 -20.18 0.64 -4.10
N SER A 64 -20.28 -0.63 -4.50
CA SER A 64 -19.68 -1.75 -3.76
C SER A 64 -18.15 -1.68 -3.77
N LYS A 65 -17.52 -1.38 -4.91
CA LYS A 65 -16.06 -1.17 -5.01
C LYS A 65 -15.59 -0.03 -4.11
N ALA A 66 -16.29 1.11 -4.12
CA ALA A 66 -15.96 2.26 -3.26
C ALA A 66 -16.09 1.92 -1.76
N ALA A 67 -17.14 1.20 -1.37
CA ALA A 67 -17.32 0.77 0.02
C ALA A 67 -16.26 -0.25 0.48
N ILE A 68 -15.82 -1.14 -0.43
CA ILE A 68 -14.73 -2.08 -0.15
C ILE A 68 -13.40 -1.34 0.00
N ALA A 69 -13.09 -0.37 -0.86
CA ALA A 69 -11.89 0.46 -0.76
C ALA A 69 -11.85 1.25 0.55
N GLN A 70 -12.95 1.92 0.91
CA GLN A 70 -13.07 2.65 2.18
C GLN A 70 -12.91 1.73 3.40
N LYS A 71 -13.49 0.53 3.36
CA LYS A 71 -13.34 -0.45 4.44
C LYS A 71 -11.91 -0.98 4.54
N GLN A 72 -11.21 -1.12 3.42
CA GLN A 72 -9.80 -1.52 3.38
C GLN A 72 -8.88 -0.41 3.89
N GLU A 73 -9.14 0.85 3.53
CA GLU A 73 -8.43 2.03 4.03
C GLU A 73 -8.63 2.22 5.54
N ALA A 74 -9.86 2.12 6.03
CA ALA A 74 -10.16 2.19 7.47
C ALA A 74 -9.48 1.05 8.25
N LYS A 75 -9.41 -0.16 7.67
CA LYS A 75 -8.68 -1.29 8.28
C LYS A 75 -7.17 -1.07 8.27
N ALA A 76 -6.62 -0.47 7.21
CA ALA A 76 -5.20 -0.13 7.12
C ALA A 76 -4.82 1.00 8.10
N GLN A 77 -5.70 1.99 8.28
CA GLN A 77 -5.52 3.05 9.27
C GLN A 77 -5.62 2.52 10.71
N ALA A 78 -6.56 1.62 10.99
CA ALA A 78 -6.69 0.97 12.29
C ALA A 78 -5.51 0.05 12.65
N ALA A 79 -4.82 -0.50 11.64
CA ALA A 79 -3.62 -1.31 11.81
C ALA A 79 -2.31 -0.49 11.80
N SER A 80 -2.39 0.83 11.59
CA SER A 80 -1.24 1.72 11.53
C SER A 80 -0.65 1.96 12.92
N PRO A 81 0.68 1.94 13.10
CA PRO A 81 1.31 2.26 14.38
C PRO A 81 1.10 3.72 14.82
N VAL A 82 0.58 4.56 13.93
CA VAL A 82 0.22 5.96 14.18
C VAL A 82 -1.28 6.19 14.06
N ALA A 83 -2.09 5.17 14.31
CA ALA A 83 -3.55 5.32 14.42
C ALA A 83 -3.88 6.43 15.46
N ASN A 84 -4.76 7.35 15.09
CA ASN A 84 -5.15 8.54 15.88
C ASN A 84 -4.02 9.56 16.15
N ALA A 85 -2.88 9.45 15.48
CA ALA A 85 -1.83 10.47 15.59
C ALA A 85 -2.29 11.80 14.99
N ASN A 86 -1.92 12.89 15.66
CA ASN A 86 -2.13 14.26 15.21
C ASN A 86 -0.85 14.79 14.56
N VAL A 87 -0.88 14.96 13.24
CA VAL A 87 0.26 15.41 12.43
C VAL A 87 0.67 16.85 12.78
N ASP A 88 -0.27 17.74 13.15
CA ASP A 88 0.04 19.12 13.52
C ASP A 88 0.77 19.20 14.87
N ILE A 89 0.36 18.38 15.85
CA ILE A 89 1.12 18.21 17.10
C ILE A 89 2.49 17.63 16.78
N GLY A 90 2.56 16.63 15.91
CA GLY A 90 3.81 16.03 15.44
C GLY A 90 4.76 17.06 14.85
N LYS A 91 4.25 17.93 13.97
CA LYS A 91 4.97 19.04 13.36
C LYS A 91 5.52 20.01 14.40
N ALA A 92 4.69 20.44 15.34
CA ALA A 92 5.10 21.37 16.40
C ALA A 92 6.21 20.77 17.27
N LYS A 93 6.11 19.49 17.63
CA LYS A 93 7.14 18.79 18.43
C LYS A 93 8.42 18.55 17.63
N TYR A 94 8.30 18.24 16.33
CA TYR A 94 9.43 18.01 15.44
C TYR A 94 10.33 19.24 15.26
N ALA A 95 9.84 20.45 15.53
CA ALA A 95 10.63 21.68 15.40
C ALA A 95 11.98 21.61 16.16
N LEU A 96 12.02 20.96 17.33
CA LEU A 96 13.28 20.74 18.06
C LEU A 96 14.17 19.70 17.37
N CYS A 97 13.58 18.64 16.81
CA CYS A 97 14.28 17.58 16.09
C CYS A 97 14.95 18.10 14.82
N ALA A 98 14.32 19.05 14.14
CA ALA A 98 14.79 19.65 12.89
C ALA A 98 16.16 20.32 13.02
N THR A 99 16.53 20.80 14.22
CA THR A 99 17.85 21.38 14.51
C THR A 99 19.01 20.43 14.23
N CYS A 100 18.78 19.11 14.34
CA CYS A 100 19.80 18.10 14.08
C CYS A 100 19.44 17.20 12.88
N HIS A 101 18.16 16.93 12.65
CA HIS A 101 17.69 16.04 11.60
C HIS A 101 17.25 16.74 10.32
N GLY A 102 17.37 18.07 10.25
CA GLY A 102 16.96 18.86 9.09
C GLY A 102 15.47 19.20 9.09
N GLN A 103 15.10 20.29 8.40
CA GLN A 103 13.70 20.76 8.35
C GLN A 103 12.79 19.79 7.61
N ASN A 104 13.34 19.09 6.60
CA ASN A 104 12.65 18.08 5.83
C ASN A 104 13.12 16.66 6.23
N GLY A 105 13.78 16.47 7.37
CA GLY A 105 14.26 15.16 7.79
C GLY A 105 15.42 14.60 6.97
N GLU A 106 16.20 15.45 6.29
CA GLU A 106 17.35 15.09 5.45
C GLU A 106 18.61 14.67 6.23
N GLY A 107 18.65 14.92 7.54
CA GLY A 107 19.81 14.67 8.39
C GLY A 107 20.89 15.74 8.27
N MET A 108 21.90 15.65 9.15
CA MET A 108 23.02 16.60 9.18
C MET A 108 24.33 15.86 9.47
N ALA A 109 25.19 15.74 8.45
CA ALA A 109 26.46 15.03 8.55
C ALA A 109 27.40 15.62 9.60
N ALA A 110 27.44 16.96 9.72
CA ALA A 110 28.26 17.66 10.71
C ALA A 110 27.90 17.28 12.16
N LEU A 111 26.62 16.96 12.40
CA LEU A 111 26.11 16.52 13.70
C LEU A 111 25.96 15.00 13.78
N LYS A 112 26.45 14.25 12.79
CA LYS A 112 26.29 12.79 12.66
C LYS A 112 24.83 12.32 12.80
N SER A 113 23.89 13.21 12.50
CA SER A 113 22.47 12.97 12.68
C SER A 113 21.91 12.36 11.39
N PRO A 114 21.24 11.20 11.44
CA PRO A 114 20.71 10.55 10.24
C PRO A 114 19.52 11.31 9.67
N ALA A 115 19.22 11.05 8.41
CA ALA A 115 17.93 11.36 7.83
C ALA A 115 16.83 10.54 8.52
N LEU A 116 15.66 11.16 8.67
CA LEU A 116 14.45 10.55 9.22
C LEU A 116 13.36 10.38 8.16
N ALA A 117 13.38 11.22 7.11
CA ALA A 117 12.44 11.14 6.00
C ALA A 117 12.50 9.76 5.31
N GLY A 118 11.33 9.25 4.93
CA GLY A 118 11.19 7.93 4.32
C GLY A 118 11.33 6.74 5.28
N GLN A 119 11.51 6.96 6.58
CA GLN A 119 11.55 5.88 7.56
C GLN A 119 10.14 5.50 8.05
N THR A 120 9.96 4.22 8.39
CA THR A 120 8.69 3.71 8.88
C THR A 120 8.36 4.23 10.28
N ALA A 121 7.09 4.52 10.53
CA ALA A 121 6.64 5.02 11.83
C ALA A 121 6.95 4.03 12.97
N ASP A 122 6.75 2.74 12.74
CA ASP A 122 7.12 1.67 13.69
C ASP A 122 8.59 1.71 14.10
N TYR A 123 9.48 1.97 13.14
CA TYR A 123 10.89 2.07 13.43
C TYR A 123 11.19 3.33 14.24
N ILE A 124 10.64 4.49 13.85
CA ILE A 124 10.84 5.75 14.57
C ILE A 124 10.39 5.63 16.03
N ILE A 125 9.16 5.16 16.27
CA ILE A 125 8.61 4.98 17.63
C ILE A 125 9.53 4.06 18.44
N ARG A 126 9.89 2.89 17.89
CA ARG A 126 10.76 1.94 18.58
C ARG A 126 12.14 2.52 18.87
N GLN A 127 12.73 3.29 17.97
CA GLN A 127 14.02 3.91 18.23
C GLN A 127 13.93 4.98 19.33
N LEU A 128 12.89 5.80 19.33
CA LEU A 128 12.65 6.77 20.39
C LEU A 128 12.46 6.08 21.75
N GLN A 129 11.69 4.99 21.81
CA GLN A 129 11.57 4.17 23.01
C GLN A 129 12.92 3.58 23.45
N ASN A 130 13.70 3.03 22.52
CA ASN A 130 15.02 2.49 22.83
C ASN A 130 15.97 3.55 23.41
N PHE A 131 15.94 4.80 22.91
CA PHE A 131 16.71 5.89 23.49
C PHE A 131 16.17 6.31 24.87
N LYS A 132 14.84 6.41 25.03
CA LYS A 132 14.17 6.76 26.30
C LYS A 132 14.54 5.79 27.43
N HIS A 133 14.60 4.49 27.11
CA HIS A 133 14.89 3.42 28.07
C HIS A 133 16.38 3.03 28.16
N GLY A 134 17.28 3.76 27.49
CA GLY A 134 18.72 3.49 27.55
C GLY A 134 19.16 2.19 26.85
N VAL A 135 18.30 1.61 26.01
CA VAL A 135 18.67 0.51 25.11
C VAL A 135 19.61 1.00 24.00
N ARG A 136 19.51 2.28 23.64
CA ARG A 136 20.44 3.00 22.76
C ARG A 136 20.92 4.29 23.43
N GLY A 137 22.15 4.71 23.13
CA GLY A 137 22.69 5.98 23.60
C GLY A 137 22.96 6.06 25.11
N ALA A 138 23.05 4.93 25.82
CA ALA A 138 23.31 4.93 27.26
C ALA A 138 24.77 5.22 27.63
N ASP A 139 25.72 4.93 26.74
CA ASP A 139 27.15 5.10 26.98
C ASP A 139 27.72 6.12 25.97
N PRO A 140 27.91 7.39 26.38
CA PRO A 140 28.48 8.42 25.52
C PRO A 140 29.87 8.03 24.99
N ALA A 141 30.69 7.34 25.77
CA ALA A 141 32.04 6.96 25.34
C ALA A 141 32.03 5.99 24.14
N LYS A 142 30.93 5.24 23.95
CA LYS A 142 30.77 4.29 22.86
C LYS A 142 29.87 4.78 21.71
N ASP A 143 28.88 5.63 22.00
CA ASP A 143 27.93 6.15 21.02
C ASP A 143 27.49 7.58 21.37
N MET A 144 28.42 8.55 21.23
CA MET A 144 28.13 9.97 21.48
C MET A 144 26.90 10.48 20.71
N ALA A 145 26.76 10.11 19.43
CA ALA A 145 25.64 10.55 18.59
C ALA A 145 24.31 9.97 19.08
N GLY A 146 24.29 8.68 19.46
CA GLY A 146 23.11 8.08 20.09
C GLY A 146 22.82 8.68 21.48
N ALA A 147 23.84 9.00 22.27
CA ALA A 147 23.69 9.59 23.59
C ALA A 147 23.06 10.98 23.55
N GLN A 148 23.25 11.75 22.47
CA GLN A 148 22.56 13.02 22.25
C GLN A 148 21.04 12.86 22.09
N MET A 149 20.57 11.70 21.59
CA MET A 149 19.14 11.43 21.43
C MET A 149 18.45 10.98 22.72
N ALA A 150 19.18 10.44 23.70
CA ALA A 150 18.61 9.97 24.97
C ALA A 150 17.83 11.07 25.74
N PRO A 151 18.36 12.28 26.00
CA PRO A 151 17.60 13.32 26.67
C PRO A 151 16.40 13.79 25.86
N MET A 152 16.53 13.85 24.52
CA MET A 152 15.42 14.24 23.64
C MET A 152 14.26 13.26 23.75
N ALA A 153 14.54 11.95 23.73
CA ALA A 153 13.54 10.90 23.83
C ALA A 153 12.87 10.84 25.22
N LYS A 154 13.59 11.17 26.30
CA LYS A 154 13.05 11.18 27.66
C LYS A 154 11.96 12.23 27.89
N MET A 155 11.94 13.31 27.10
CA MET A 155 10.91 14.35 27.20
C MET A 155 9.59 13.97 26.52
N LEU A 156 9.56 12.87 25.76
CA LEU A 156 8.42 12.49 24.93
C LEU A 156 7.51 11.52 25.67
N SER A 157 6.21 11.79 25.63
CA SER A 157 5.18 10.77 25.90
C SER A 157 5.07 9.79 24.73
N ASP A 158 4.41 8.66 24.93
CA ASP A 158 4.20 7.68 23.87
C ASP A 158 3.33 8.24 22.74
N ASP A 159 2.38 9.13 23.07
CA ASP A 159 1.56 9.81 22.07
C ASP A 159 2.35 10.89 21.31
N ASP A 160 3.28 11.60 21.97
CA ASP A 160 4.21 12.47 21.26
C ASP A 160 5.05 11.69 20.23
N MET A 161 5.53 10.49 20.59
CA MET A 161 6.30 9.64 19.67
C MET A 161 5.48 9.22 18.45
N LYS A 162 4.19 8.87 18.63
CA LYS A 162 3.29 8.55 17.52
C LYS A 162 3.04 9.77 16.64
N ASN A 163 2.76 10.93 17.24
CA ASN A 163 2.54 12.18 16.52
C ASN A 163 3.76 12.58 15.68
N ILE A 164 4.95 12.53 16.28
CA ILE A 164 6.22 12.79 15.60
C ILE A 164 6.44 11.78 14.47
N ALA A 165 6.23 10.48 14.71
CA ALA A 165 6.41 9.46 13.69
C ALA A 165 5.44 9.65 12.50
N ALA A 166 4.20 10.08 12.76
CA ALA A 166 3.24 10.43 11.72
C ALA A 166 3.72 11.61 10.89
N TYR A 167 4.20 12.68 11.55
CA TYR A 167 4.75 13.85 10.85
C TYR A 167 6.01 13.52 10.05
N VAL A 168 6.94 12.74 10.61
CA VAL A 168 8.16 12.28 9.91
C VAL A 168 7.82 11.53 8.63
N GLY A 169 6.73 10.76 8.61
CA GLY A 169 6.24 10.08 7.41
C GLY A 169 5.81 11.01 6.27
N THR A 170 5.58 12.30 6.55
CA THR A 170 5.25 13.32 5.54
C THR A 170 6.48 14.03 4.96
N LEU A 171 7.65 13.82 5.56
CA LEU A 171 8.89 14.51 5.19
C LEU A 171 9.54 13.89 3.95
N THR A 172 10.17 14.74 3.14
CA THR A 172 10.70 14.37 1.81
C THR A 172 12.20 14.66 1.65
N GLY A 173 12.89 15.00 2.74
CA GLY A 173 14.32 15.32 2.72
C GLY A 173 15.17 14.15 2.25
N LYS A 174 16.22 14.47 1.49
CA LYS A 174 17.14 13.47 0.93
C LYS A 174 18.47 13.51 1.67
N ALA A 175 18.95 12.35 2.10
CA ALA A 175 20.21 12.24 2.79
C ALA A 175 21.40 12.67 1.91
N VAL A 176 22.37 13.32 2.55
CA VAL A 176 23.69 13.59 1.95
C VAL A 176 24.65 12.45 2.28
N HIS A 177 25.27 11.91 1.25
CA HIS A 177 26.26 10.83 1.34
C HIS A 177 27.67 11.42 1.25
N THR A 178 28.56 11.03 2.17
CA THR A 178 29.90 11.62 2.30
C THR A 178 31.03 10.59 2.22
N LEU A 179 30.71 9.31 2.18
CA LEU A 179 31.68 8.22 2.09
C LEU A 179 31.78 7.70 0.65
N THR A 180 32.94 7.11 0.36
CA THR A 180 33.21 6.39 -0.89
C THR A 180 33.39 4.91 -0.59
N GLY A 181 32.89 4.06 -1.48
CA GLY A 181 33.04 2.60 -1.44
C GLY A 181 32.74 1.99 -2.81
N ASP A 182 33.06 0.70 -2.98
CA ASP A 182 32.79 -0.07 -4.19
C ASP A 182 31.37 -0.66 -4.14
N ALA A 183 30.47 -0.10 -4.96
CA ALA A 183 29.09 -0.56 -5.06
C ALA A 183 28.95 -1.97 -5.68
N ALA A 184 29.87 -2.40 -6.55
CA ALA A 184 29.84 -3.74 -7.12
C ALA A 184 30.22 -4.79 -6.07
N ALA A 185 31.25 -4.52 -5.27
CA ALA A 185 31.59 -5.35 -4.11
C ALA A 185 30.46 -5.36 -3.06
N GLY A 186 29.83 -4.21 -2.82
CA GLY A 186 28.70 -4.06 -1.91
C GLY A 186 27.47 -4.88 -2.34
N LYS A 187 27.17 -4.91 -3.64
CA LYS A 187 26.06 -5.68 -4.20
C LYS A 187 26.13 -7.17 -3.85
N ALA A 188 27.33 -7.76 -3.98
CA ALA A 188 27.52 -9.17 -3.67
C ALA A 188 27.25 -9.49 -2.18
N LYS A 189 27.61 -8.58 -1.27
CA LYS A 189 27.38 -8.73 0.17
C LYS A 189 25.93 -8.47 0.57
N TYR A 190 25.26 -7.53 -0.11
CA TYR A 190 23.89 -7.13 0.22
C TYR A 190 22.86 -8.26 0.02
N ALA A 191 23.18 -9.28 -0.79
CA ALA A 191 22.29 -10.42 -1.03
C ALA A 191 21.76 -11.07 0.27
N LEU A 192 22.59 -11.16 1.31
CA LEU A 192 22.17 -11.68 2.62
C LEU A 192 21.30 -10.70 3.41
N CYS A 193 21.51 -9.39 3.21
CA CYS A 193 20.76 -8.33 3.85
C CYS A 193 19.35 -8.21 3.28
N ALA A 194 19.21 -8.47 1.97
CA ALA A 194 17.96 -8.33 1.22
C ALA A 194 16.81 -9.20 1.77
N THR A 195 17.12 -10.36 2.37
CA THR A 195 16.13 -11.25 2.99
C THR A 195 15.34 -10.58 4.10
N CYS A 196 15.95 -9.60 4.79
CA CYS A 196 15.30 -8.87 5.87
C CYS A 196 15.05 -7.41 5.50
N HIS A 197 15.91 -6.76 4.74
CA HIS A 197 15.79 -5.33 4.39
C HIS A 197 15.13 -5.09 3.02
N GLY A 198 14.71 -6.14 2.33
CA GLY A 198 14.11 -6.08 1.01
C GLY A 198 15.15 -5.98 -0.12
N PRO A 199 14.80 -6.41 -1.34
CA PRO A 199 15.72 -6.43 -2.49
C PRO A 199 16.19 -5.04 -2.93
N ASN A 200 15.42 -3.99 -2.64
CA ASN A 200 15.73 -2.59 -2.93
C ASN A 200 16.07 -1.79 -1.66
N ALA A 201 16.34 -2.46 -0.54
CA ALA A 201 16.58 -1.83 0.76
C ALA A 201 15.40 -0.98 1.28
N GLU A 202 14.19 -1.33 0.87
CA GLU A 202 12.93 -0.67 1.26
C GLU A 202 12.48 -1.01 2.70
N GLY A 203 13.09 -2.01 3.33
CA GLY A 203 12.67 -2.56 4.61
C GLY A 203 11.55 -3.59 4.46
N MET A 204 11.27 -4.31 5.54
CA MET A 204 10.22 -5.34 5.56
C MET A 204 9.40 -5.22 6.85
N PRO A 205 8.17 -4.69 6.77
CA PRO A 205 7.30 -4.53 7.93
C PRO A 205 7.08 -5.82 8.73
N ALA A 206 6.97 -6.97 8.05
CA ALA A 206 6.82 -8.29 8.69
C ALA A 206 8.01 -8.64 9.62
N MET A 207 9.21 -8.17 9.30
CA MET A 207 10.42 -8.36 10.11
C MET A 207 10.70 -7.16 11.03
N LYS A 208 9.86 -6.11 10.95
CA LYS A 208 10.10 -4.77 11.53
C LYS A 208 11.48 -4.20 11.16
N SER A 209 12.04 -4.58 10.03
CA SER A 209 13.31 -4.05 9.56
C SER A 209 13.13 -2.68 8.92
N PRO A 210 14.04 -1.72 9.16
CA PRO A 210 13.95 -0.39 8.56
C PRO A 210 14.30 -0.42 7.07
N GLY A 211 13.72 0.54 6.35
CA GLY A 211 14.25 0.95 5.06
C GLY A 211 15.60 1.63 5.22
N LEU A 212 16.51 1.39 4.27
CA LEU A 212 17.90 1.87 4.30
C LEU A 212 18.21 2.87 3.18
N THR A 213 17.35 3.00 2.17
CA THR A 213 17.62 3.78 0.95
C THR A 213 17.88 5.26 1.18
N ASN A 214 17.22 5.89 2.16
CA ASN A 214 17.45 7.30 2.50
C ASN A 214 18.33 7.46 3.75
N LEU A 215 19.01 6.42 4.23
CA LEU A 215 19.96 6.58 5.32
C LEU A 215 21.30 7.06 4.76
N PRO A 216 21.93 8.09 5.36
CA PRO A 216 23.24 8.52 4.91
C PRO A 216 24.29 7.43 5.17
N ASP A 217 25.27 7.34 4.27
CA ASP A 217 26.29 6.28 4.27
C ASP A 217 27.13 6.25 5.56
N TYR A 218 27.53 7.41 6.09
CA TYR A 218 28.21 7.52 7.37
C TYR A 218 27.38 6.93 8.51
N TYR A 219 26.06 7.08 8.46
CA TYR A 219 25.18 6.53 9.48
C TYR A 219 25.08 5.02 9.33
N VAL A 220 24.87 4.50 8.12
CA VAL A 220 24.83 3.05 7.86
C VAL A 220 26.10 2.38 8.38
N VAL A 221 27.27 2.90 8.03
CA VAL A 221 28.56 2.40 8.52
C VAL A 221 28.64 2.49 10.06
N SER A 222 28.26 3.62 10.65
CA SER A 222 28.28 3.78 12.12
C SER A 222 27.40 2.75 12.83
N GLN A 223 26.20 2.47 12.30
CA GLN A 223 25.28 1.53 12.92
C GLN A 223 25.79 0.09 12.80
N LEU A 224 26.36 -0.29 11.65
CA LEU A 224 27.00 -1.59 11.48
C LEU A 224 28.17 -1.76 12.47
N LYS A 225 28.99 -0.73 12.68
CA LYS A 225 30.03 -0.74 13.72
C LYS A 225 29.45 -0.91 15.12
N ASN A 226 28.37 -0.19 15.45
CA ASN A 226 27.71 -0.30 16.76
C ASN A 226 27.10 -1.69 17.00
N PHE A 227 26.54 -2.33 15.97
CA PHE A 227 26.09 -3.72 16.06
C PHE A 227 27.26 -4.70 16.21
N LYS A 228 28.35 -4.50 15.45
CA LYS A 228 29.55 -5.34 15.51
C LYS A 228 30.20 -5.32 16.89
N SER A 229 30.28 -4.15 17.53
CA SER A 229 30.88 -3.96 18.85
C SER A 229 29.95 -4.28 20.03
N GLY A 230 28.67 -4.57 19.78
CA GLY A 230 27.67 -4.84 20.82
C GLY A 230 27.14 -3.59 21.53
N VAL A 231 27.49 -2.39 21.06
CA VAL A 231 26.89 -1.11 21.49
C VAL A 231 25.39 -1.08 21.19
N ARG A 232 24.97 -1.80 20.14
CA ARG A 232 23.56 -1.98 19.77
C ARG A 232 23.27 -3.47 19.55
N GLY A 233 22.10 -3.94 19.95
CA GLY A 233 21.68 -5.33 19.73
C GLY A 233 22.40 -6.39 20.58
N SER A 234 23.08 -6.03 21.66
CA SER A 234 23.76 -7.00 22.53
C SER A 234 22.81 -7.79 23.45
N ASP A 235 21.66 -7.22 23.81
CA ASP A 235 20.69 -7.80 24.71
C ASP A 235 19.35 -8.05 23.99
N PRO A 236 19.05 -9.31 23.59
CA PRO A 236 17.82 -9.62 22.85
C PRO A 236 16.55 -9.44 23.70
N SER A 237 16.66 -9.39 25.02
CA SER A 237 15.50 -9.08 25.90
C SER A 237 15.08 -7.62 25.82
N LYS A 238 16.00 -6.73 25.41
CA LYS A 238 15.79 -5.28 25.30
C LYS A 238 15.68 -4.78 23.86
N ASP A 239 16.39 -5.41 22.93
CA ASP A 239 16.41 -5.03 21.51
C ASP A 239 16.43 -6.25 20.59
N MET A 240 15.40 -7.10 20.67
CA MET A 240 15.29 -8.31 19.84
C MET A 240 15.58 -8.05 18.35
N HIS A 241 15.02 -6.98 17.79
CA HIS A 241 15.22 -6.63 16.37
C HIS A 241 16.64 -6.15 16.09
N GLY A 242 17.25 -5.35 16.98
CA GLY A 242 18.65 -4.97 16.86
C GLY A 242 19.62 -6.15 17.03
N SER A 243 19.28 -7.12 17.89
CA SER A 243 20.10 -8.32 18.11
C SER A 243 20.23 -9.20 16.88
N MET A 244 19.26 -9.16 15.96
CA MET A 244 19.37 -9.84 14.66
C MET A 244 20.51 -9.26 13.78
N MET A 245 20.85 -7.98 13.96
CA MET A 245 21.91 -7.33 13.18
C MET A 245 23.32 -7.57 13.73
N ALA A 246 23.47 -7.93 15.00
CA ALA A 246 24.77 -8.19 15.61
C ALA A 246 25.58 -9.29 14.89
N PRO A 247 25.06 -10.50 14.62
CA PRO A 247 25.81 -11.53 13.89
C PRO A 247 26.12 -11.12 12.44
N MET A 248 25.19 -10.40 11.78
CA MET A 248 25.40 -9.90 10.42
C MET A 248 26.57 -8.91 10.37
N ALA A 249 26.62 -7.98 11.32
CA ALA A 249 27.69 -6.99 11.40
C ALA A 249 29.06 -7.58 11.78
N LYS A 250 29.09 -8.67 12.56
CA LYS A 250 30.35 -9.36 12.92
C LYS A 250 31.11 -9.90 11.71
N MET A 251 30.39 -10.35 10.68
CA MET A 251 30.98 -10.90 9.44
C MET A 251 31.58 -9.84 8.50
N LEU A 252 31.36 -8.55 8.76
CA LEU A 252 31.78 -7.47 7.87
C LEU A 252 33.10 -6.84 8.32
N SER A 253 34.03 -6.64 7.40
CA SER A 253 35.12 -5.69 7.57
C SER A 253 34.60 -4.25 7.49
N GLU A 254 35.40 -3.26 7.89
CA GLU A 254 35.02 -1.85 7.69
C GLU A 254 34.87 -1.48 6.21
N GLU A 255 35.68 -2.09 5.34
CA GLU A 255 35.59 -1.91 3.90
C GLU A 255 34.29 -2.50 3.35
N ASP A 256 33.89 -3.70 3.80
CA ASP A 256 32.59 -4.28 3.46
C ASP A 256 31.43 -3.35 3.87
N MET A 257 31.51 -2.71 5.04
CA MET A 257 30.47 -1.77 5.49
C MET A 257 30.37 -0.55 4.57
N LYS A 258 31.50 0.01 4.11
CA LYS A 258 31.54 1.13 3.16
C LYS A 258 30.99 0.71 1.79
N ASN A 259 31.38 -0.47 1.32
CA ASN A 259 30.92 -1.03 0.05
C ASN A 259 29.39 -1.29 0.06
N LEU A 260 28.87 -1.85 1.17
CA LEU A 260 27.43 -2.00 1.40
C LEU A 260 26.70 -0.65 1.37
N ALA A 261 27.22 0.36 2.08
CA ALA A 261 26.64 1.70 2.07
C ALA A 261 26.64 2.33 0.67
N ALA A 262 27.73 2.16 -0.09
CA ALA A 262 27.83 2.61 -1.47
C ALA A 262 26.81 1.91 -2.38
N TYR A 263 26.59 0.60 -2.21
CA TYR A 263 25.56 -0.13 -2.95
C TYR A 263 24.14 0.29 -2.58
N ILE A 264 23.81 0.40 -1.28
CA ILE A 264 22.47 0.81 -0.81
C ILE A 264 22.09 2.18 -1.38
N LYS A 265 23.05 3.11 -1.45
CA LYS A 265 22.87 4.43 -2.08
C LYS A 265 22.40 4.31 -3.54
N THR A 266 22.86 3.31 -4.30
CA THR A 266 22.40 3.09 -5.69
C THR A 266 20.96 2.61 -5.81
N LEU A 267 20.37 2.13 -4.70
CA LEU A 267 18.99 1.65 -4.66
C LEU A 267 17.98 2.77 -4.29
N ALA A 268 18.48 3.95 -3.88
CA ALA A 268 17.64 5.11 -3.64
C ALA A 268 17.03 5.62 -4.96
N LYS A 269 15.71 5.83 -4.97
CA LYS A 269 14.96 6.36 -6.12
C LYS A 269 14.80 7.88 -6.05
#